data_AF-A0A6G1WZM6-F1
#
_entry.id   AF-A0A6G1WZM6-F1
#
_cell.length_a   1.000
_cell.length_b   1.000
_cell.length_c   1.000
_cell.angle_alpha   90.00
_cell.angle_beta   90.00
_cell.angle_gamma   90.00
#
_symmetry.space_group_name_H-M   'P 1'
#
loop_
_entity.id
_entity.type
_entity.pdbx_description
1 polymer ?
#
loop_
_entity_poly.entity_id
_entity_poly.type
_entity_poly.pdbx_seq_one_letter_code
_entity_poly.pdbx_strand_id
1 'polypeptide(L)' 'MVRMNKVLFLLGIILALIAAGLMFEGSILGERTTGVAIVIGIVGIGLIATSKKS' A
#
# COMPACT_ATOMS: atom_id res chain seq x y z
N MET A 1 -17.80 7.43 16.43
CA MET A 1 -17.11 6.15 16.14
C MET A 1 -16.90 6.06 14.63
N VAL A 2 -15.75 6.52 14.12
CA VAL A 2 -15.42 6.40 12.70
C VAL A 2 -15.24 4.90 12.43
N ARG A 3 -16.10 4.31 11.57
CA ARG A 3 -16.02 2.89 11.20
C ARG A 3 -14.59 2.56 10.78
N MET A 4 -13.90 1.74 11.57
CA MET A 4 -12.52 1.31 11.33
C MET A 4 -12.32 0.78 9.91
N ASN A 5 -13.35 0.16 9.30
CA ASN A 5 -13.33 -0.25 7.90
C ASN A 5 -13.03 0.90 6.93
N LYS A 6 -13.64 2.09 7.08
CA LYS A 6 -13.37 3.18 6.13
C LYS A 6 -11.92 3.68 6.23
N VAL A 7 -11.38 3.71 7.45
CA VAL A 7 -10.01 4.17 7.71
C VAL A 7 -8.99 3.17 7.17
N LEU A 8 -9.21 1.87 7.39
CA LEU A 8 -8.36 0.79 6.87
C LEU A 8 -8.37 0.73 5.34
N PHE A 9 -9.54 0.90 4.73
CA PHE A 9 -9.67 0.98 3.27
C PHE A 9 -8.90 2.18 2.70
N LEU A 10 -9.05 3.36 3.30
CA LEU A 10 -8.35 4.57 2.87
C LEU A 10 -6.83 4.45 3.05
N LEU A 11 -6.37 3.91 4.18
CA LEU A 11 -4.96 3.64 4.45
C LEU A 11 -4.37 2.64 3.46
N GLY A 12 -5.10 1.58 3.13
CA GLY A 12 -4.66 0.59 2.15
C GLY A 12 -4.52 1.18 0.74
N ILE A 13 -5.44 2.05 0.33
CA ILE A 13 -5.33 2.78 -0.95
C ILE A 13 -4.10 3.70 -0.96
N ILE A 14 -3.88 4.46 0.12
CA ILE A 14 -2.72 5.36 0.22
C ILE A 14 -1.41 4.56 0.15
N LEU A 15 -1.31 3.44 0.85
CA LEU A 15 -0.15 2.55 0.80
C LEU A 15 0.08 1.97 -0.60
N ALA A 16 -0.98 1.58 -1.31
CA ALA A 16 -0.87 1.09 -2.69
C ALA A 16 -0.38 2.18 -3.65
N LEU A 17 -0.84 3.43 -3.49
CA LEU A 17 -0.37 4.57 -4.29
C LEU A 17 1.09 4.91 -3.98
N ILE A 18 1.50 4.88 -2.72
CA ILE A 18 2.90 5.09 -2.30
C ILE A 18 3.80 3.99 -2.88
N ALA A 19 3.37 2.72 -2.85
CA ALA A 19 4.10 1.62 -3.45
C ALA A 19 4.25 1.78 -4.97
N ALA A 20 3.19 2.19 -5.67
CA ALA A 20 3.22 2.45 -7.10
C ALA A 20 4.16 3.62 -7.46
N GLY A 21 4.10 4.71 -6.70
CA GLY A 21 5.02 5.85 -6.84
C GLY A 21 6.47 5.45 -6.58
N LEU A 22 6.72 4.67 -5.53
CA LEU A 22 8.04 4.11 -5.24
C LEU A 22 8.53 3.12 -6.30
N MET A 23 7.66 2.43 -7.03
CA MET A 23 8.07 1.60 -8.17
C MET A 23 8.41 2.46 -9.40
N PHE A 24 7.65 3.53 -9.63
CA PHE A 24 7.87 4.46 -10.73
C PHE A 24 9.19 5.23 -10.55
N GLU A 25 9.47 5.68 -9.33
CA GLU A 25 10.71 6.36 -8.96
C GLU A 25 11.84 5.37 -8.63
N GLY A 26 11.54 4.20 -8.08
CA GLY A 26 12.49 3.13 -7.77
C GLY A 26 13.16 2.52 -9.00
N SER A 27 12.49 2.57 -10.16
CA SER A 27 13.13 2.31 -11.46
C SER A 27 14.26 3.30 -11.77
N ILE A 28 14.29 4.47 -11.11
CA ILE A 28 15.34 5.49 -11.16
C ILE A 28 16.27 5.45 -9.91
N LEU A 29 15.76 5.09 -8.72
CA LEU A 29 16.48 5.05 -7.43
C LEU A 29 17.23 3.73 -7.14
N GLY A 30 17.07 2.70 -7.98
CA GLY A 30 17.88 1.48 -7.97
C GLY A 30 17.27 0.28 -7.22
N GLU A 31 17.77 -0.93 -7.52
CA GLU A 31 17.25 -2.27 -7.14
C GLU A 31 16.82 -2.44 -5.67
N ARG A 32 17.43 -1.70 -4.74
CA ARG A 32 17.09 -1.77 -3.31
C ARG A 32 15.72 -1.17 -2.98
N THR A 33 15.24 -0.19 -3.75
CA THR A 33 13.94 0.46 -3.51
C THR A 33 12.77 -0.32 -4.10
N THR A 34 12.98 -1.04 -5.20
CA THR A 34 11.97 -1.90 -5.82
C THR A 34 11.47 -3.00 -4.88
N GLY A 35 12.36 -3.62 -4.09
CA GLY A 35 11.97 -4.62 -3.09
C GLY A 35 11.06 -4.05 -1.99
N VAL A 36 11.36 -2.85 -1.50
CA VAL A 36 10.55 -2.16 -0.49
C VAL A 36 9.19 -1.78 -1.06
N ALA A 37 9.14 -1.29 -2.30
CA ALA A 37 7.89 -0.95 -2.99
C ALA A 37 6.93 -2.15 -3.10
N ILE A 38 7.45 -3.33 -3.44
CA ILE A 38 6.66 -4.56 -3.52
C ILE A 38 6.06 -4.93 -2.16
N VAL A 39 6.87 -4.89 -1.09
CA VAL A 39 6.39 -5.21 0.27
C VAL A 39 5.31 -4.22 0.72
N ILE A 40 5.50 -2.92 0.50
CA ILE A 40 4.50 -1.89 0.84
C ILE A 40 3.19 -2.11 0.03
N GLY A 41 3.30 -2.49 -1.24
CA GLY A 41 2.15 -2.80 -2.09
C GLY A 41 1.33 -4.00 -1.57
N ILE A 42 2.01 -5.10 -1.21
CA ILE A 42 1.35 -6.29 -0.64
C ILE A 42 0.65 -5.95 0.68
N VAL A 43 1.29 -5.17 1.55
CA VAL A 43 0.69 -4.72 2.82
C VAL A 43 -0.53 -3.84 2.57
N GLY A 44 -0.47 -2.92 1.60
CA GLY A 44 -1.60 -2.08 1.20
C GLY A 44 -2.81 -2.91 0.76
N ILE A 45 -2.60 -3.89 -0.13
CA ILE A 45 -3.66 -4.80 -0.60
C ILE A 45 -4.23 -5.63 0.57
N GLY A 46 -3.38 -6.12 1.48
CA GLY A 46 -3.79 -6.86 2.66
C GLY A 46 -4.71 -6.06 3.60
N LEU A 47 -4.43 -4.77 3.79
CA LEU A 47 -5.27 -3.88 4.61
C LEU A 47 -6.63 -3.61 3.94
N ILE A 48 -6.67 -3.43 2.62
CA ILE A 48 -7.91 -3.29 1.85
C ILE A 48 -8.76 -4.57 1.98
N ALA A 49 -8.14 -5.74 1.86
CA ALA A 49 -8.82 -7.03 1.95
C ALA A 49 -9.40 -7.29 3.36
N THR A 50 -8.63 -7.01 4.41
CA THR A 50 -9.08 -7.10 5.81
C THR A 50 -10.24 -6.15 6.10
N SER A 51 -10.19 -4.92 5.56
CA SER A 51 -11.27 -3.95 5.71
C SER A 51 -12.61 -4.39 5.12
N LYS A 52 -12.61 -5.34 4.19
CA LYS A 52 -13.83 -5.80 3.49
C LYS A 52 -14.49 -7.00 4.17
N LYS A 53 -13.77 -7.73 5.04
CA LYS A 53 -14.23 -8.97 5.66
C LYS A 53 -14.74 -8.81 7.11
N SER A 54 -14.50 -7.65 7.73
CA SER A 54 -14.97 -7.32 9.09
C SER A 54 -16.26 -6.51 9.11
#